data_AF-A0A8S9WUL6-F1
#
_entry.id   AF-A0A8S9WUL6-F1
#
_cell.length_a   1.000
_cell.length_b   1.000
_cell.length_c   1.000
_cell.angle_alpha   90.00
_cell.angle_beta   90.00
_cell.angle_gamma   90.00
#
_symmetry.space_group_name_H-M   'P 1'
#
loop_
_entity.id
_entity.type
_entity.pdbx_description
1 polymer ?
#
loop_
_entity_poly.entity_id
_entity_poly.type
_entity_poly.pdbx_seq_one_letter_code
_entity_poly.pdbx_strand_id
1 'polypeptide(L)'
;MAKTYDHYNEEAVMEYLGEGLKDLKRLTRLLEWRIPCQIHFRNLNFDSYHVFYNPVQEFNRDLSIAVLSVFAKEQPQSRKGLKRSRHGSTKDGKATTGATLPNSREEGISIFEALAATGLRSVRYALEVPGVREIVANDLSYQAVESIEDNVKHNKVERIVRTSHSDASLSMYLAKSDNKLFDAVDLDPYGCPSRFLDSTVQVLEEGGLALVTATDLAVLAGNSPETCYSKYGAICLRSPACHEMALRIVLQCIESHANRYGKYIVPLLSISADFYVRVFVRIFTSPASCKQSTSKLSHVFQCVGCKCMTLHPLGVTNLREKKPPSYSLPRLPELSKCPHCDHSYQMGGPVWSGPLHDPAFITKLLELIESSSEKFNTSKRMLGMLSVAKNELLTPFFYTIDAVCSIVHCVSIPLLTFRSALSNAGFKVSETHAAPNSVKTNAPAEVIWDIVRTWVKNGHPVSEKRINESDVTKRILEAPVRHDIRFEFNADADMDTEGLVRFQVNPAPYWGPGLRAKNNLVDGCATKEAKRKANQNKNKPPTVENAEPAKTDTE
;
A
#
# COMPACT_ATOMS: atom_id res chain seq x y z
N MET A 1 -17.82 43.53 -43.35
CA MET A 1 -16.92 44.35 -44.18
C MET A 1 -15.52 43.76 -44.01
N ALA A 2 -15.09 42.87 -44.92
CA ALA A 2 -14.20 43.16 -46.06
C ALA A 2 -12.78 43.58 -45.57
N LYS A 3 -11.84 42.62 -45.52
CA LYS A 3 -10.72 42.37 -46.49
C LYS A 3 -9.68 43.50 -46.51
N THR A 4 -8.41 43.17 -46.22
CA THR A 4 -7.32 43.02 -47.23
C THR A 4 -6.02 42.48 -46.60
N TYR A 5 -5.29 41.71 -47.41
CA TYR A 5 -4.05 40.97 -47.17
C TYR A 5 -2.86 41.65 -47.89
N ASP A 6 -1.65 41.22 -47.51
CA ASP A 6 -0.34 41.21 -48.21
C ASP A 6 0.56 42.47 -48.29
N HIS A 7 1.76 42.37 -47.70
CA HIS A 7 2.97 41.88 -48.39
C HIS A 7 4.10 41.57 -47.39
N TYR A 8 4.61 40.33 -47.38
CA TYR A 8 5.85 39.93 -46.71
C TYR A 8 6.96 39.71 -47.74
N ASN A 9 8.15 40.21 -47.44
CA ASN A 9 9.36 40.17 -48.27
C ASN A 9 10.19 38.93 -47.90
N GLU A 10 10.25 37.93 -48.80
CA GLU A 10 10.87 36.61 -48.55
C GLU A 10 12.41 36.61 -48.54
N GLU A 11 13.08 37.68 -48.99
CA GLU A 11 14.55 37.71 -49.06
C GLU A 11 15.23 38.01 -47.71
N ALA A 12 14.55 38.66 -46.76
CA ALA A 12 15.13 39.02 -45.45
C ALA A 12 15.19 37.85 -44.45
N VAL A 13 14.42 36.77 -44.67
CA VAL A 13 14.36 35.62 -43.75
C VAL A 13 15.49 34.62 -44.01
N MET A 14 16.00 34.56 -45.24
CA MET A 14 17.04 33.59 -45.62
C MET A 14 18.45 33.99 -45.16
N GLU A 15 18.72 35.29 -44.98
CA GLU A 15 20.03 35.77 -44.53
C GLU A 15 20.21 35.59 -43.01
N TYR A 16 19.12 35.68 -42.22
CA TYR A 16 19.16 35.48 -40.76
C TYR A 16 19.29 34.00 -40.34
N LEU A 17 18.95 33.06 -41.22
CA LEU A 17 19.07 31.62 -40.97
C LEU A 17 20.46 31.05 -41.31
N GLY A 18 21.28 31.79 -42.05
CA GLY A 18 22.61 31.34 -42.50
C GLY A 18 23.70 31.40 -41.42
N GLU A 19 23.63 32.36 -40.49
CA GLU A 19 24.69 32.58 -39.49
C GLU A 19 24.47 31.79 -38.19
N GLY A 20 23.22 31.48 -37.80
CA GLY A 20 22.92 30.69 -36.59
C GLY A 20 23.28 29.20 -36.68
N LEU A 21 23.51 28.66 -37.88
CA LEU A 21 23.79 27.24 -38.09
C LEU A 21 25.27 26.85 -37.85
N LYS A 22 26.18 27.82 -37.76
CA LYS A 22 27.61 27.54 -37.49
C LYS A 22 27.92 27.37 -36.01
N ASP A 23 27.14 27.99 -35.11
CA ASP A 23 27.31 27.82 -33.66
C ASP A 23 26.64 26.56 -33.09
N LEU A 24 25.60 26.02 -33.76
CA LEU A 24 24.95 24.76 -33.33
C LEU A 24 25.85 23.53 -33.50
N LYS A 25 26.80 23.57 -34.46
CA LYS A 25 27.78 22.49 -34.69
C LYS A 25 28.91 22.46 -33.66
N ARG A 26 29.10 23.54 -32.90
CA ARG A 26 30.10 23.61 -31.82
C ARG A 26 29.54 23.20 -30.46
N LEU A 27 28.24 23.42 -30.24
CA LEU A 27 27.50 22.97 -29.04
C LEU A 27 27.16 21.47 -29.04
N THR A 28 27.15 20.81 -30.20
CA THR A 28 26.85 19.37 -30.32
C THR A 28 27.99 18.44 -29.89
N ARG A 29 29.21 18.95 -29.62
CA ARG A 29 30.34 18.15 -29.09
C ARG A 29 30.48 18.14 -27.57
N LEU A 30 29.64 18.86 -26.83
CA LEU A 30 29.64 18.89 -25.36
C LEU A 30 28.40 18.25 -24.71
N LEU A 31 27.55 17.58 -25.51
CA LEU A 31 26.26 17.00 -25.09
C LEU A 31 26.19 15.46 -25.17
N GLU A 32 27.33 14.76 -25.27
CA GLU A 32 27.37 13.28 -25.38
C GLU A 32 27.20 12.50 -24.06
N TRP A 33 26.61 13.10 -23.02
CA TRP A 33 26.18 12.39 -21.80
C TRP A 33 24.71 12.65 -21.43
N ARG A 34 23.85 12.85 -22.43
CA ARG A 34 22.39 12.85 -22.24
C ARG A 34 21.79 11.57 -22.82
N ILE A 35 21.55 10.59 -21.95
CA ILE A 35 20.60 9.50 -22.21
C ILE A 35 19.21 10.14 -22.32
N PRO A 36 18.49 10.04 -23.45
CA PRO A 36 17.12 10.55 -23.53
C PRO A 36 16.20 9.65 -22.68
N CYS A 37 15.74 10.22 -21.57
CA CYS A 37 14.71 9.63 -20.71
C CYS A 37 13.34 9.82 -21.39
N GLN A 38 13.05 9.00 -22.41
CA GLN A 38 11.71 8.84 -22.98
C GLN A 38 11.55 7.38 -23.44
N ILE A 39 11.32 6.47 -22.48
CA ILE A 39 10.75 5.16 -22.81
C ILE A 39 9.26 5.40 -23.06
N HIS A 40 8.91 5.72 -24.30
CA HIS A 40 7.53 5.56 -24.75
C HIS A 40 7.17 4.08 -24.69
N PHE A 41 6.00 3.78 -24.11
CA PHE A 41 5.33 2.47 -23.99
C PHE A 41 5.17 1.66 -25.29
N ARG A 42 5.73 2.09 -26.42
CA ARG A 42 5.59 1.48 -27.75
C ARG A 42 6.54 0.33 -28.05
N ASN A 43 7.47 -0.01 -27.15
CA ASN A 43 8.61 -0.86 -27.49
C ASN A 43 8.64 -2.23 -26.78
N LEU A 44 7.64 -2.59 -25.98
CA LEU A 44 7.50 -3.95 -25.47
C LEU A 44 6.81 -4.80 -26.54
N ASN A 45 7.44 -5.91 -26.95
CA ASN A 45 6.86 -6.83 -27.92
C ASN A 45 5.78 -7.69 -27.22
N PHE A 46 4.55 -7.18 -27.18
CA PHE A 46 3.40 -7.90 -26.64
C PHE A 46 2.71 -8.80 -27.68
N ASP A 47 3.15 -8.75 -28.93
CA ASP A 47 2.39 -9.30 -30.06
C ASP A 47 2.59 -10.82 -30.28
N SER A 48 3.60 -11.43 -29.66
CA SER A 48 3.91 -12.86 -29.85
C SER A 48 3.45 -13.80 -28.73
N TYR A 49 3.10 -13.28 -27.55
CA TYR A 49 2.72 -14.11 -26.40
C TYR A 49 1.64 -13.43 -25.55
N HIS A 50 0.59 -14.16 -25.16
CA HIS A 50 -0.43 -13.70 -24.20
C HIS A 50 0.17 -13.57 -22.78
N VAL A 51 1.12 -12.65 -22.59
CA VAL A 51 1.77 -12.38 -21.30
C VAL A 51 1.08 -11.19 -20.63
N PHE A 52 0.93 -11.29 -19.32
CA PHE A 52 0.14 -10.33 -18.56
C PHE A 52 0.84 -8.98 -18.41
N TYR A 53 0.19 -7.93 -18.90
CA TYR A 53 0.50 -6.53 -18.62
C TYR A 53 -0.74 -5.83 -18.07
N ASN A 54 -0.58 -5.09 -16.98
CA ASN A 54 -1.68 -4.37 -16.34
C ASN A 54 -1.32 -2.88 -16.14
N PRO A 55 -1.93 -1.96 -16.93
CA PRO A 55 -1.79 -0.51 -16.75
C PRO A 55 -2.19 -0.04 -15.35
N VAL A 56 -3.15 -0.71 -14.70
CA VAL A 56 -3.62 -0.37 -13.33
C VAL A 56 -2.50 -0.45 -12.30
N GLN A 57 -1.44 -1.24 -12.56
CA GLN A 57 -0.32 -1.43 -11.66
C GLN A 57 0.83 -0.42 -11.88
N GLU A 58 0.65 0.60 -12.71
CA GLU A 58 1.68 1.63 -12.94
C GLU A 58 2.08 2.36 -11.66
N PHE A 59 1.09 2.80 -10.87
CA PHE A 59 1.34 3.42 -9.56
C PHE A 59 2.13 2.52 -8.61
N ASN A 60 1.84 1.21 -8.60
CA ASN A 60 2.58 0.24 -7.79
C ASN A 60 4.06 0.15 -8.20
N ARG A 61 4.32 0.12 -9.52
CA ARG A 61 5.68 0.02 -10.07
C ARG A 61 6.47 1.29 -9.81
N ASP A 62 5.89 2.47 -10.06
CA ASP A 62 6.52 3.77 -9.79
C ASP A 62 6.88 3.90 -8.30
N LEU A 63 5.95 3.54 -7.41
CA LEU A 63 6.19 3.56 -5.98
C LEU A 63 7.32 2.60 -5.57
N SER A 64 7.39 1.42 -6.19
CA SER A 64 8.45 0.43 -5.93
C SER A 64 9.83 0.97 -6.34
N ILE A 65 9.93 1.66 -7.48
CA ILE A 65 11.17 2.29 -7.96
C ILE A 65 11.60 3.42 -7.03
N ALA A 66 10.66 4.27 -6.60
CA ALA A 66 10.96 5.36 -5.69
C ALA A 66 11.47 4.83 -4.33
N VAL A 67 10.81 3.82 -3.76
CA VAL A 67 11.23 3.17 -2.50
C VAL A 67 12.60 2.49 -2.65
N LEU A 68 12.82 1.72 -3.72
CA LEU A 68 14.11 1.08 -4.00
C LEU A 68 15.23 2.10 -4.19
N SER A 69 14.94 3.24 -4.81
CA SER A 69 15.91 4.32 -5.02
C SER A 69 16.34 4.99 -3.72
N VAL A 70 15.41 5.23 -2.79
CA VAL A 70 15.75 5.72 -1.44
C VAL A 70 16.57 4.66 -0.70
N PHE A 71 16.13 3.41 -0.72
CA PHE A 71 16.81 2.29 -0.07
C PHE A 71 18.24 2.06 -0.58
N ALA A 72 18.45 2.10 -1.90
CA ALA A 72 19.76 1.94 -2.53
C ALA A 72 20.75 3.03 -2.09
N LYS A 73 20.27 4.27 -1.88
CA LYS A 73 21.08 5.38 -1.37
C LYS A 73 21.49 5.19 0.10
N GLU A 74 20.64 4.56 0.91
CA GLU A 74 20.90 4.34 2.34
C GLU A 74 21.79 3.10 2.64
N GLN A 75 21.74 2.07 1.78
CA GLN A 75 22.45 0.81 2.00
C GLN A 75 23.98 0.92 2.22
N PRO A 76 24.72 1.76 1.48
CA PRO A 76 26.14 1.96 1.74
C PRO A 76 26.42 2.53 3.16
N GLN A 77 25.50 3.31 3.71
CA GLN A 77 25.65 3.91 5.04
C GLN A 77 25.35 2.89 6.15
N SER A 78 24.30 2.07 5.98
CA SER A 78 23.97 0.99 6.91
C SER A 78 25.10 -0.05 7.00
N ARG A 79 25.65 -0.50 5.86
CA ARG A 79 26.75 -1.47 5.81
C ARG A 79 28.02 -0.95 6.52
N LYS A 80 28.34 0.34 6.40
CA LYS A 80 29.45 0.98 7.13
C LYS A 80 29.20 1.05 8.65
N GLY A 81 27.97 1.32 9.06
CA GLY A 81 27.55 1.33 10.47
C GLY A 81 27.61 -0.05 11.14
N LEU A 82 27.11 -1.10 10.46
CA LEU A 82 27.16 -2.48 10.98
C LEU A 82 28.59 -3.01 11.09
N LYS A 83 29.48 -2.69 10.14
CA LYS A 83 30.90 -3.08 10.20
C LYS A 83 31.62 -2.42 11.38
N ARG A 84 31.32 -1.15 11.70
CA ARG A 84 31.86 -0.45 12.88
C ARG A 84 31.35 -1.03 14.20
N SER A 85 30.06 -1.42 14.27
CA SER A 85 29.49 -2.06 15.46
C SER A 85 30.10 -3.44 15.75
N ARG A 86 30.37 -4.25 14.72
CA ARG A 86 31.04 -5.55 14.87
C ARG A 86 32.53 -5.46 15.29
N HIS A 87 33.23 -4.38 14.93
CA HIS A 87 34.63 -4.16 15.33
C HIS A 87 34.78 -3.49 16.72
N GLY A 88 33.67 -3.10 17.36
CA GLY A 88 33.69 -2.49 18.70
C GLY A 88 33.84 -3.46 19.87
N SER A 89 33.94 -4.78 19.63
CA SER A 89 33.94 -5.80 20.69
C SER A 89 35.14 -6.75 20.72
N THR A 90 36.24 -6.44 20.05
CA THR A 90 37.50 -7.21 20.18
C THR A 90 38.67 -6.26 20.41
N LYS A 91 38.99 -6.02 21.69
CA LYS A 91 40.37 -5.75 22.08
C LYS A 91 41.13 -7.05 21.90
N ASP A 92 41.89 -7.17 20.82
CA ASP A 92 43.26 -7.69 20.85
C ASP A 92 43.91 -7.52 19.46
N GLY A 93 45.10 -6.95 19.47
CA GLY A 93 45.77 -6.44 18.28
C GLY A 93 46.49 -7.52 17.46
N LYS A 94 46.38 -7.40 16.14
CA LYS A 94 47.52 -7.47 15.23
C LYS A 94 47.09 -6.91 13.87
N ALA A 95 47.73 -5.81 13.48
CA ALA A 95 47.56 -5.21 12.17
C ALA A 95 48.23 -6.10 11.12
N THR A 96 47.45 -6.69 10.22
CA THR A 96 47.94 -7.21 8.94
C THR A 96 47.49 -6.27 7.83
N THR A 97 48.46 -5.54 7.31
CA THR A 97 48.36 -4.67 6.14
C THR A 97 48.20 -5.52 4.89
N GLY A 98 46.97 -5.63 4.41
CA GLY A 98 46.63 -6.16 3.09
C GLY A 98 45.53 -5.31 2.48
N ALA A 99 45.91 -4.17 1.90
CA ALA A 99 45.00 -3.31 1.16
C ALA A 99 44.65 -3.98 -0.18
N THR A 100 43.67 -4.87 -0.16
CA THR A 100 43.02 -5.32 -1.40
C THR A 100 42.14 -4.17 -1.88
N LEU A 101 42.51 -3.57 -3.01
CA LEU A 101 41.71 -2.58 -3.73
C LEU A 101 40.29 -3.13 -3.94
N PRO A 102 39.21 -2.39 -3.59
CA PRO A 102 37.85 -2.87 -3.76
C PRO A 102 37.53 -3.01 -5.26
N ASN A 103 37.14 -4.21 -5.68
CA ASN A 103 36.67 -4.48 -7.03
C ASN A 103 35.35 -3.72 -7.26
N SER A 104 35.30 -2.88 -8.29
CA SER A 104 34.16 -2.05 -8.68
C SER A 104 32.87 -2.81 -9.09
N ARG A 105 32.86 -4.15 -9.02
CA ARG A 105 31.68 -5.00 -9.27
C ARG A 105 30.90 -5.36 -8.00
N GLU A 106 31.40 -5.04 -6.81
CA GLU A 106 30.72 -5.34 -5.54
C GLU A 106 29.77 -4.23 -5.05
N GLU A 107 29.82 -3.05 -5.70
CA GLU A 107 29.04 -1.88 -5.30
C GLU A 107 27.64 -1.93 -5.92
N GLY A 108 26.62 -2.00 -5.06
CA GLY A 108 25.21 -1.93 -5.46
C GLY A 108 24.32 -2.92 -4.72
N ILE A 109 23.00 -2.80 -4.94
CA ILE A 109 21.99 -3.68 -4.35
C ILE A 109 21.69 -4.87 -5.27
N SER A 110 21.46 -6.04 -4.70
CA SER A 110 20.87 -7.19 -5.41
C SER A 110 19.38 -7.31 -5.15
N ILE A 111 18.60 -7.55 -6.20
CA ILE A 111 17.13 -7.63 -6.13
C ILE A 111 16.66 -9.00 -6.65
N PHE A 112 15.70 -9.60 -5.97
CA PHE A 112 14.99 -10.80 -6.46
C PHE A 112 13.52 -10.44 -6.74
N GLU A 113 13.10 -10.49 -7.99
CA GLU A 113 11.70 -10.40 -8.39
C GLU A 113 11.13 -11.82 -8.50
N ALA A 114 10.24 -12.17 -7.58
CA ALA A 114 9.79 -13.56 -7.42
C ALA A 114 8.81 -14.03 -8.50
N LEU A 115 7.96 -13.14 -9.01
CA LEU A 115 6.90 -13.42 -9.99
C LEU A 115 6.93 -12.37 -11.11
N ALA A 116 7.88 -12.51 -12.02
CA ALA A 116 8.25 -11.44 -12.96
C ALA A 116 7.31 -11.28 -14.16
N ALA A 117 6.54 -12.31 -14.55
CA ALA A 117 5.69 -12.31 -15.74
C ALA A 117 6.43 -11.84 -17.00
N THR A 118 6.20 -10.61 -17.47
CA THR A 118 6.93 -10.03 -18.64
C THR A 118 8.34 -9.55 -18.31
N GLY A 119 8.72 -9.50 -17.03
CA GLY A 119 9.98 -8.91 -16.57
C GLY A 119 9.95 -7.39 -16.48
N LEU A 120 8.78 -6.77 -16.66
CA LEU A 120 8.66 -5.32 -16.71
C LEU A 120 9.22 -4.62 -15.46
N ARG A 121 8.96 -5.13 -14.25
CA ARG A 121 9.51 -4.51 -13.03
C ARG A 121 11.03 -4.65 -13.02
N SER A 122 11.57 -5.85 -13.25
CA SER A 122 13.02 -6.07 -13.35
C SER A 122 13.70 -5.14 -14.36
N VAL A 123 13.13 -4.99 -15.55
CA VAL A 123 13.66 -4.06 -16.58
C VAL A 123 13.64 -2.62 -16.07
N ARG A 124 12.51 -2.16 -15.51
CA ARG A 124 12.43 -0.80 -14.94
C ARG A 124 13.37 -0.61 -13.76
N TYR A 125 13.51 -1.59 -12.87
CA TYR A 125 14.44 -1.55 -11.75
C TYR A 125 15.88 -1.42 -12.24
N ALA A 126 16.27 -2.13 -13.30
CA ALA A 126 17.60 -2.02 -13.88
C ALA A 126 17.89 -0.65 -14.52
N LEU A 127 16.87 -0.01 -15.09
CA LEU A 127 17.00 1.27 -15.81
C LEU A 127 16.84 2.50 -14.90
N GLU A 128 15.96 2.42 -13.91
CA GLU A 128 15.46 3.59 -13.17
C GLU A 128 15.96 3.64 -11.72
N VAL A 129 16.33 2.51 -11.11
CA VAL A 129 16.87 2.47 -9.75
C VAL A 129 18.40 2.63 -9.79
N PRO A 130 18.97 3.65 -9.13
CA PRO A 130 20.41 3.85 -9.12
C PRO A 130 21.11 2.77 -8.28
N GLY A 131 22.27 2.31 -8.77
CA GLY A 131 23.13 1.41 -8.00
C GLY A 131 22.62 -0.03 -7.87
N VAL A 132 21.86 -0.53 -8.84
CA VAL A 132 21.49 -1.95 -8.91
C VAL A 132 22.65 -2.75 -9.51
N ARG A 133 23.11 -3.77 -8.78
CA ARG A 133 24.19 -4.66 -9.20
C ARG A 133 23.69 -5.86 -9.99
N GLU A 134 22.63 -6.48 -9.49
CA GLU A 134 22.06 -7.70 -10.06
C GLU A 134 20.56 -7.76 -9.76
N ILE A 135 19.79 -8.21 -10.74
CA ILE A 135 18.38 -8.56 -10.57
C ILE A 135 18.18 -10.00 -11.03
N VAL A 136 17.53 -10.82 -10.21
CA VAL A 136 17.02 -12.13 -10.63
C VAL A 136 15.52 -11.98 -10.88
N ALA A 137 15.14 -12.10 -12.15
CA ALA A 137 13.76 -12.09 -12.62
C ALA A 137 13.25 -13.53 -12.73
N ASN A 138 12.48 -13.97 -11.74
CA ASN A 138 11.99 -15.35 -11.65
C ASN A 138 10.53 -15.47 -12.10
N ASP A 139 10.21 -16.51 -12.86
CA ASP A 139 8.83 -16.94 -13.08
C ASP A 139 8.72 -18.47 -13.16
N LEU A 140 7.55 -19.00 -12.82
CA LEU A 140 7.24 -20.43 -12.92
C LEU A 140 6.87 -20.83 -14.34
N SER A 141 6.37 -19.89 -15.16
CA SER A 141 5.99 -20.17 -16.54
C SER A 141 7.20 -20.02 -17.47
N TYR A 142 7.52 -21.08 -18.20
CA TYR A 142 8.54 -21.04 -19.24
C TYR A 142 8.29 -19.92 -20.28
N GLN A 143 7.04 -19.70 -20.71
CA GLN A 143 6.67 -18.62 -21.62
C GLN A 143 6.92 -17.22 -21.03
N ALA A 144 6.69 -17.06 -19.72
CA ALA A 144 7.02 -15.82 -19.04
C ALA A 144 8.53 -15.60 -19.05
N VAL A 145 9.32 -16.65 -18.79
CA VAL A 145 10.79 -16.59 -18.84
C VAL A 145 11.31 -16.19 -20.22
N GLU A 146 10.79 -16.78 -21.30
CA GLU A 146 11.12 -16.36 -22.67
C GLU A 146 10.82 -14.87 -22.89
N SER A 147 9.65 -14.41 -22.44
CA SER A 147 9.28 -12.98 -22.52
C SER A 147 10.21 -12.08 -21.72
N ILE A 148 10.66 -12.51 -20.54
CA ILE A 148 11.65 -11.77 -19.74
C ILE A 148 12.95 -11.67 -20.53
N GLU A 149 13.44 -12.75 -21.11
CA GLU A 149 14.70 -12.76 -21.88
C GLU A 149 14.64 -11.80 -23.08
N ASP A 150 13.54 -11.81 -23.82
CA ASP A 150 13.34 -10.92 -24.96
C ASP A 150 13.28 -9.45 -24.53
N ASN A 151 12.56 -9.15 -23.44
CA ASN A 151 12.47 -7.78 -22.91
C ASN A 151 13.80 -7.31 -22.33
N VAL A 152 14.58 -8.19 -21.70
CA VAL A 152 15.91 -7.89 -21.17
C VAL A 152 16.89 -7.57 -22.29
N LYS A 153 16.88 -8.33 -23.38
CA LYS A 153 17.67 -8.05 -24.60
C LYS A 153 17.23 -6.76 -25.28
N HIS A 154 15.92 -6.59 -25.46
CA HIS A 154 15.35 -5.41 -26.11
C HIS A 154 15.76 -4.11 -25.41
N ASN A 155 15.73 -4.10 -24.07
CA ASN A 155 16.08 -2.95 -23.25
C ASN A 155 17.58 -2.85 -22.90
N LYS A 156 18.40 -3.78 -23.39
CA LYS A 156 19.87 -3.80 -23.22
C LYS A 156 20.31 -3.84 -21.74
N VAL A 157 19.61 -4.62 -20.93
CA VAL A 157 19.86 -4.77 -19.48
C VAL A 157 20.38 -6.16 -19.10
N GLU A 158 20.88 -6.94 -20.07
CA GLU A 158 21.38 -8.32 -19.89
C GLU A 158 22.54 -8.41 -18.89
N ARG A 159 23.26 -7.30 -18.69
CA ARG A 159 24.37 -7.23 -17.72
C ARG A 159 23.91 -7.16 -16.27
N ILE A 160 22.65 -6.77 -16.03
CA ILE A 160 22.08 -6.54 -14.70
C ILE A 160 21.02 -7.59 -14.39
N VAL A 161 20.13 -7.88 -15.36
CA VAL A 161 18.98 -8.77 -15.16
C VAL A 161 19.30 -10.18 -15.64
N ARG A 162 19.10 -11.16 -14.77
CA ARG A 162 19.19 -12.60 -15.07
C ARG A 162 17.83 -13.24 -14.92
N THR A 163 17.48 -14.10 -15.86
CA THR A 163 16.23 -14.86 -15.82
C THR A 163 16.37 -16.12 -14.99
N SER A 164 15.27 -16.54 -14.36
CA SER A 164 15.19 -17.77 -13.58
C SER A 164 13.85 -18.46 -13.86
N HIS A 165 13.90 -19.73 -14.27
CA HIS A 165 12.72 -20.58 -14.44
C HIS A 165 12.59 -21.53 -13.25
N SER A 166 11.80 -21.14 -12.25
CA SER A 166 11.65 -21.93 -11.03
C SER A 166 10.42 -21.51 -10.23
N ASP A 167 9.97 -22.39 -9.32
CA ASP A 167 9.11 -21.96 -8.23
C ASP A 167 9.87 -20.92 -7.39
N ALA A 168 9.21 -19.80 -7.08
CA ALA A 168 9.84 -18.67 -6.40
C ALA A 168 10.38 -19.04 -5.02
N SER A 169 9.65 -19.86 -4.25
CA SER A 169 10.09 -20.29 -2.92
C SER A 169 11.29 -21.22 -3.03
N LEU A 170 11.26 -22.17 -3.97
CA LEU A 170 12.40 -23.06 -4.21
C LEU A 170 13.66 -22.26 -4.61
N SER A 171 13.53 -21.34 -5.57
CA SER A 171 14.65 -20.51 -6.05
C SER A 171 15.28 -19.69 -4.92
N MET A 172 14.46 -19.07 -4.07
CA MET A 172 14.96 -18.34 -2.89
C MET A 172 15.64 -19.26 -1.86
N TYR A 173 15.13 -20.48 -1.64
CA TYR A 173 15.77 -21.44 -0.73
C TYR A 173 17.10 -21.96 -1.27
N LEU A 174 17.19 -22.24 -2.57
CA LEU A 174 18.44 -22.62 -3.22
C LEU A 174 19.46 -21.50 -3.15
N ALA A 175 19.06 -20.26 -3.47
CA ALA A 175 19.92 -19.09 -3.35
C ALA A 175 20.46 -18.94 -1.91
N LYS A 176 19.60 -19.11 -0.89
CA LYS A 176 20.03 -19.11 0.51
C LYS A 176 21.03 -20.24 0.81
N SER A 177 20.78 -21.46 0.32
CA SER A 177 21.68 -22.60 0.51
C SER A 177 23.07 -22.34 -0.09
N ASP A 178 23.12 -21.60 -1.19
CA ASP A 178 24.36 -21.19 -1.87
C ASP A 178 24.98 -19.92 -1.25
N ASN A 179 24.49 -19.47 -0.09
CA ASN A 179 24.88 -18.21 0.57
C ASN A 179 24.71 -16.96 -0.32
N LYS A 180 23.79 -17.01 -1.29
CA LYS A 180 23.41 -15.87 -2.13
C LYS A 180 22.17 -15.20 -1.54
N LEU A 181 22.39 -14.15 -0.77
CA LEU A 181 21.34 -13.32 -0.20
C LEU A 181 21.04 -12.09 -1.08
N PHE A 182 19.84 -11.53 -0.91
CA PHE A 182 19.39 -10.34 -1.64
C PHE A 182 19.20 -9.14 -0.72
N ASP A 183 19.52 -7.95 -1.23
CA ASP A 183 19.23 -6.69 -0.53
C ASP A 183 17.74 -6.35 -0.56
N ALA A 184 17.04 -6.72 -1.63
CA ALA A 184 15.60 -6.56 -1.75
C ALA A 184 14.92 -7.76 -2.43
N VAL A 185 13.69 -8.06 -2.00
CA VAL A 185 12.81 -9.06 -2.62
C VAL A 185 11.47 -8.39 -2.95
N ASP A 186 11.02 -8.53 -4.18
CA ASP A 186 9.69 -8.09 -4.62
C ASP A 186 8.75 -9.29 -4.80
N LEU A 187 7.68 -9.32 -4.00
CA LEU A 187 6.58 -10.27 -4.06
C LEU A 187 5.33 -9.57 -4.59
N ASP A 188 4.97 -9.84 -5.85
CA ASP A 188 3.76 -9.31 -6.49
C ASP A 188 2.87 -10.43 -7.06
N PRO A 189 2.35 -11.36 -6.23
CA PRO A 189 1.54 -12.46 -6.72
C PRO A 189 0.10 -12.04 -6.99
N TYR A 190 -0.59 -12.85 -7.81
CA TYR A 190 -2.04 -12.79 -7.84
C TYR A 190 -2.64 -13.36 -6.56
N GLY A 191 -3.33 -12.51 -5.81
CA GLY A 191 -4.01 -12.86 -4.58
C GLY A 191 -3.09 -12.72 -3.38
N CYS A 192 -2.83 -13.84 -2.70
CA CYS A 192 -2.17 -13.86 -1.39
C CYS A 192 -0.66 -14.16 -1.50
N PRO A 193 0.21 -13.38 -0.82
CA PRO A 193 1.66 -13.60 -0.81
C PRO A 193 2.17 -14.58 0.24
N SER A 194 1.33 -15.07 1.16
CA SER A 194 1.79 -15.78 2.37
C SER A 194 2.68 -16.99 2.09
N ARG A 195 2.41 -17.73 1.00
CA ARG A 195 3.17 -18.92 0.59
C ARG A 195 4.64 -18.66 0.23
N PHE A 196 5.01 -17.41 -0.02
CA PHE A 196 6.37 -17.00 -0.37
C PHE A 196 7.10 -16.30 0.77
N LEU A 197 6.44 -16.09 1.92
CA LEU A 197 7.00 -15.28 3.00
C LEU A 197 8.13 -15.99 3.74
N ASP A 198 8.02 -17.29 4.03
CA ASP A 198 9.07 -18.02 4.75
C ASP A 198 10.41 -18.02 3.99
N SER A 199 10.38 -18.18 2.66
CA SER A 199 11.57 -18.11 1.80
C SER A 199 12.10 -16.67 1.69
N THR A 200 11.21 -15.69 1.56
CA THR A 200 11.56 -14.26 1.49
C THR A 200 12.29 -13.76 2.73
N VAL A 201 11.74 -14.01 3.93
CA VAL A 201 12.37 -13.52 5.19
C VAL A 201 13.73 -14.17 5.45
N GLN A 202 14.00 -15.30 4.81
CA GLN A 202 15.23 -16.08 4.97
C GLN A 202 16.31 -15.74 3.94
N VAL A 203 15.95 -15.35 2.71
CA VAL A 203 16.91 -15.01 1.64
C VAL A 203 17.36 -13.54 1.67
N LEU A 204 16.67 -12.70 2.43
CA LEU A 204 17.06 -11.30 2.61
C LEU A 204 18.31 -11.14 3.49
N GLU A 205 19.19 -10.24 3.05
CA GLU A 205 20.30 -9.72 3.84
C GLU A 205 19.83 -9.06 5.15
N GLU A 206 20.75 -8.89 6.11
CA GLU A 206 20.43 -8.21 7.37
C GLU A 206 20.01 -6.75 7.12
N GLY A 207 18.77 -6.42 7.50
CA GLY A 207 18.17 -5.12 7.19
C GLY A 207 17.71 -4.97 5.74
N GLY A 208 17.60 -6.07 4.99
CA GLY A 208 17.07 -6.11 3.63
C GLY A 208 15.59 -5.69 3.54
N LEU A 209 15.16 -5.35 2.33
CA LEU A 209 13.84 -4.79 2.04
C LEU A 209 12.92 -5.82 1.38
N ALA A 210 11.75 -6.09 1.97
CA ALA A 210 10.68 -6.83 1.32
C ALA A 210 9.61 -5.87 0.80
N LEU A 211 9.28 -5.98 -0.49
CA LEU A 211 8.17 -5.29 -1.13
C LEU A 211 7.07 -6.34 -1.36
N VAL A 212 5.94 -6.22 -0.66
CA VAL A 212 4.91 -7.27 -0.67
C VAL A 212 3.56 -6.70 -1.11
N THR A 213 3.01 -7.22 -2.20
CA THR A 213 1.64 -6.94 -2.65
C THR A 213 0.70 -8.07 -2.22
N ALA A 214 -0.52 -7.71 -1.81
CA ALA A 214 -1.65 -8.62 -1.77
C ALA A 214 -2.82 -8.02 -2.56
N THR A 215 -3.36 -8.79 -3.51
CA THR A 215 -4.45 -8.34 -4.40
C THR A 215 -5.79 -9.01 -4.08
N ASP A 216 -5.87 -9.91 -3.09
CA ASP A 216 -7.13 -10.53 -2.66
C ASP A 216 -7.87 -9.71 -1.59
N LEU A 217 -8.04 -8.41 -1.88
CA LEU A 217 -8.68 -7.46 -0.97
C LEU A 217 -10.12 -7.88 -0.59
N ALA A 218 -10.83 -8.61 -1.45
CA ALA A 218 -12.13 -9.18 -1.11
C ALA A 218 -12.07 -10.09 0.13
N VAL A 219 -11.00 -10.87 0.28
CA VAL A 219 -10.78 -11.71 1.47
C VAL A 219 -10.40 -10.83 2.66
N LEU A 220 -9.39 -9.96 2.49
CA LEU A 220 -8.86 -9.12 3.57
C LEU A 220 -9.86 -8.08 4.10
N ALA A 221 -10.82 -7.64 3.29
CA ALA A 221 -11.80 -6.61 3.62
C ALA A 221 -13.07 -7.14 4.33
N GLY A 222 -13.07 -8.41 4.78
CA GLY A 222 -14.14 -8.94 5.63
C GLY A 222 -15.16 -9.83 4.92
N ASN A 223 -15.03 -10.15 3.62
CA ASN A 223 -16.05 -10.97 2.95
C ASN A 223 -15.98 -12.45 3.35
N SER A 224 -14.77 -12.97 3.58
CA SER A 224 -14.49 -14.39 3.77
C SER A 224 -13.49 -14.60 4.94
N PRO A 225 -13.95 -14.48 6.20
CA PRO A 225 -13.08 -14.55 7.38
C PRO A 225 -12.35 -15.89 7.53
N GLU A 226 -12.99 -17.00 7.21
CA GLU A 226 -12.38 -18.34 7.20
C GLU A 226 -11.24 -18.45 6.17
N THR A 227 -11.45 -17.88 4.99
CA THR A 227 -10.42 -17.80 3.94
C THR A 227 -9.27 -16.88 4.36
N CYS A 228 -9.59 -15.76 5.02
CA CYS A 228 -8.59 -14.85 5.56
C CYS A 228 -7.70 -15.56 6.60
N TYR A 229 -8.30 -16.32 7.52
CA TYR A 229 -7.55 -17.08 8.51
C TYR A 229 -6.65 -18.14 7.88
N SER A 230 -7.18 -18.93 6.94
CA SER A 230 -6.39 -19.96 6.25
C SER A 230 -5.18 -19.38 5.50
N LYS A 231 -5.33 -18.19 4.91
CA LYS A 231 -4.27 -17.55 4.11
C LYS A 231 -3.28 -16.73 4.92
N TYR A 232 -3.75 -16.00 5.94
CA TYR A 232 -2.98 -14.97 6.63
C TYR A 232 -2.76 -15.25 8.12
N GLY A 233 -3.43 -16.25 8.69
CA GLY A 233 -3.40 -16.53 10.14
C GLY A 233 -4.13 -15.47 10.98
N ALA A 234 -5.08 -14.75 10.38
CA ALA A 234 -5.87 -13.71 11.05
C ALA A 234 -7.32 -13.66 10.52
N ILE A 235 -8.26 -13.28 11.38
CA ILE A 235 -9.68 -13.10 11.05
C ILE A 235 -9.94 -11.64 10.68
N CYS A 236 -10.36 -11.39 9.44
CA CYS A 236 -10.82 -10.06 9.02
C CYS A 236 -12.23 -9.75 9.54
N LEU A 237 -12.53 -8.46 9.76
CA LEU A 237 -13.86 -7.98 10.12
C LEU A 237 -14.40 -7.02 9.04
N ARG A 238 -15.73 -7.00 8.87
CA ARG A 238 -16.39 -6.03 7.99
C ARG A 238 -16.52 -4.69 8.71
N SER A 239 -15.87 -3.67 8.17
CA SER A 239 -15.83 -2.34 8.76
C SER A 239 -15.56 -1.29 7.68
N PRO A 240 -15.99 -0.03 7.87
CA PRO A 240 -15.50 1.09 7.06
C PRO A 240 -13.97 1.19 7.04
N ALA A 241 -13.29 0.72 8.09
CA ALA A 241 -11.83 0.68 8.18
C ALA A 241 -11.21 -0.63 7.62
N CYS A 242 -11.90 -1.34 6.74
CA CYS A 242 -11.45 -2.64 6.22
C CYS A 242 -10.13 -2.58 5.44
N HIS A 243 -9.85 -1.47 4.74
CA HIS A 243 -8.60 -1.30 4.01
C HIS A 243 -7.39 -1.15 4.95
N GLU A 244 -7.54 -0.44 6.07
CA GLU A 244 -6.50 -0.38 7.09
C GLU A 244 -6.36 -1.74 7.80
N MET A 245 -7.47 -2.43 8.10
CA MET A 245 -7.44 -3.79 8.63
C MET A 245 -6.65 -4.73 7.71
N ALA A 246 -6.84 -4.63 6.39
CA ALA A 246 -6.10 -5.42 5.41
C ALA A 246 -4.59 -5.18 5.51
N LEU A 247 -4.14 -3.92 5.59
CA LEU A 247 -2.73 -3.57 5.79
C LEU A 247 -2.18 -4.19 7.08
N ARG A 248 -2.93 -4.08 8.18
CA ARG A 248 -2.53 -4.60 9.48
C ARG A 248 -2.47 -6.13 9.52
N ILE A 249 -3.36 -6.81 8.80
CA ILE A 249 -3.35 -8.28 8.64
C ILE A 249 -2.13 -8.73 7.83
N VAL A 250 -1.80 -8.03 6.74
CA VAL A 250 -0.61 -8.37 5.95
C VAL A 250 0.67 -8.18 6.76
N LEU A 251 0.81 -7.08 7.51
CA LEU A 251 1.96 -6.85 8.39
C LEU A 251 2.08 -7.92 9.50
N GLN A 252 0.97 -8.26 10.15
CA GLN A 252 0.85 -9.39 11.08
C GLN A 252 1.36 -10.69 10.45
N CYS A 253 0.92 -10.97 9.21
CA CYS A 253 1.29 -12.19 8.52
C CYS A 253 2.81 -12.23 8.29
N ILE A 254 3.40 -11.15 7.77
CA ILE A 254 4.85 -11.08 7.54
C ILE A 254 5.63 -11.20 8.87
N GLU A 255 5.21 -10.48 9.91
CA GLU A 255 5.85 -10.54 11.23
C GLU A 255 5.83 -11.97 11.79
N SER A 256 4.71 -12.67 11.67
CA SER A 256 4.58 -14.05 12.14
C SER A 256 5.52 -15.03 11.43
N HIS A 257 5.78 -14.83 10.13
CA HIS A 257 6.74 -15.64 9.38
C HIS A 257 8.18 -15.29 9.79
N ALA A 258 8.49 -13.99 9.92
CA ALA A 258 9.81 -13.54 10.37
C ALA A 258 10.18 -14.07 11.77
N ASN A 259 9.23 -14.03 12.71
CA ASN A 259 9.47 -14.40 14.11
C ASN A 259 9.86 -15.87 14.29
N ARG A 260 9.37 -16.79 13.44
CA ARG A 260 9.75 -18.22 13.44
C ARG A 260 11.25 -18.42 13.23
N TYR A 261 11.92 -17.45 12.61
CA TYR A 261 13.35 -17.49 12.29
C TYR A 261 14.18 -16.51 13.14
N GLY A 262 13.64 -16.01 14.27
CA GLY A 262 14.34 -15.03 15.11
C GLY A 262 14.51 -13.65 14.46
N LYS A 263 13.68 -13.35 13.45
CA LYS A 263 13.65 -12.08 12.74
C LYS A 263 12.39 -11.27 13.07
N TYR A 264 12.46 -9.96 12.90
CA TYR A 264 11.35 -9.03 13.09
C TYR A 264 11.30 -8.01 11.95
N ILE A 265 10.11 -7.45 11.73
CA ILE A 265 9.88 -6.44 10.70
C ILE A 265 9.87 -5.02 11.26
N VAL A 266 10.29 -4.09 10.42
CA VAL A 266 10.11 -2.64 10.59
C VAL A 266 9.38 -2.11 9.35
N PRO A 267 8.08 -1.78 9.46
CA PRO A 267 7.33 -1.19 8.36
C PRO A 267 7.87 0.20 7.98
N LEU A 268 8.15 0.41 6.70
CA LEU A 268 8.55 1.71 6.15
C LEU A 268 7.35 2.45 5.55
N LEU A 269 6.51 1.73 4.80
CA LEU A 269 5.35 2.27 4.11
C LEU A 269 4.33 1.15 3.88
N SER A 270 3.04 1.43 4.03
CA SER A 270 1.95 0.47 3.85
C SER A 270 0.79 1.17 3.15
N ILE A 271 0.51 0.87 1.90
CA ILE A 271 -0.47 1.59 1.11
C ILE A 271 -1.61 0.68 0.69
N SER A 272 -2.85 1.11 0.95
CA SER A 272 -4.02 0.59 0.24
C SER A 272 -4.29 1.46 -0.98
N ALA A 273 -4.27 0.87 -2.17
CA ALA A 273 -4.48 1.57 -3.43
C ALA A 273 -5.31 0.72 -4.39
N ASP A 274 -6.37 1.33 -4.93
CA ASP A 274 -7.29 0.73 -5.90
C ASP A 274 -7.87 -0.61 -5.42
N PHE A 275 -7.24 -1.73 -5.77
CA PHE A 275 -7.72 -3.09 -5.51
C PHE A 275 -6.68 -3.98 -4.81
N TYR A 276 -5.62 -3.39 -4.27
CA TYR A 276 -4.55 -4.12 -3.61
C TYR A 276 -4.04 -3.36 -2.38
N VAL A 277 -3.30 -4.10 -1.55
CA VAL A 277 -2.46 -3.52 -0.51
C VAL A 277 -1.00 -3.80 -0.85
N ARG A 278 -0.13 -2.83 -0.59
CA ARG A 278 1.32 -2.91 -0.82
C ARG A 278 2.04 -2.46 0.43
N VAL A 279 2.89 -3.32 0.97
CA VAL A 279 3.68 -3.02 2.17
C VAL A 279 5.17 -3.14 1.87
N PHE A 280 5.94 -2.23 2.45
CA PHE A 280 7.40 -2.13 2.34
C PHE A 280 7.96 -2.26 3.75
N VAL A 281 8.72 -3.33 3.99
CA VAL A 281 9.21 -3.65 5.34
C VAL A 281 10.69 -3.99 5.31
N ARG A 282 11.43 -3.54 6.31
CA ARG A 282 12.80 -4.02 6.56
C ARG A 282 12.77 -5.21 7.49
N ILE A 283 13.64 -6.19 7.27
CA ILE A 283 13.73 -7.39 8.08
C ILE A 283 15.09 -7.46 8.77
N PHE A 284 15.07 -7.61 10.09
CA PHE A 284 16.25 -7.65 10.93
C PHE A 284 16.25 -8.88 11.83
N THR A 285 17.43 -9.32 12.27
CA THR A 285 17.60 -10.48 13.15
C THR A 285 17.79 -10.00 14.60
N SER A 286 16.85 -10.33 15.49
CA SER A 286 16.97 -10.02 16.91
C SER A 286 15.98 -10.84 17.73
N PRO A 287 16.42 -11.91 18.42
CA PRO A 287 15.55 -12.70 19.28
C PRO A 287 14.88 -11.88 20.39
N ALA A 288 15.54 -10.82 20.86
CA ALA A 288 14.97 -9.90 21.86
C ALA A 288 13.81 -9.09 21.28
N SER A 289 13.94 -8.58 20.05
CA SER A 289 12.89 -7.83 19.38
C SER A 289 11.70 -8.71 18.97
N CYS A 290 11.94 -9.99 18.64
CA CYS A 290 10.85 -10.95 18.40
C CYS A 290 9.94 -11.13 19.63
N LYS A 291 10.49 -11.02 20.85
CA LYS A 291 9.67 -11.07 22.07
C LYS A 291 8.72 -9.87 22.20
N GLN A 292 9.06 -8.74 21.57
CA GLN A 292 8.19 -7.56 21.51
C GLN A 292 7.06 -7.70 20.48
N SER A 293 7.08 -8.71 19.62
CA SER A 293 6.04 -8.87 18.59
C SER A 293 4.64 -8.98 19.19
N THR A 294 4.48 -9.69 20.30
CA THR A 294 3.16 -9.87 20.94
C THR A 294 2.54 -8.55 21.39
N SER A 295 3.34 -7.53 21.74
CA SER A 295 2.82 -6.20 22.08
C SER A 295 2.50 -5.32 20.87
N LYS A 296 2.98 -5.70 19.69
CA LYS A 296 2.68 -5.07 18.40
C LYS A 296 1.53 -5.76 17.65
N LEU A 297 0.92 -6.79 18.25
CA LEU A 297 -0.23 -7.51 17.71
C LEU A 297 -1.43 -7.33 18.65
N SER A 298 -2.63 -7.29 18.09
CA SER A 298 -3.87 -7.16 18.87
C SER A 298 -5.03 -7.93 18.27
N HIS A 299 -5.89 -8.48 19.11
CA HIS A 299 -7.25 -8.82 18.73
C HIS A 299 -8.10 -7.55 18.60
N VAL A 300 -9.09 -7.60 17.73
CA VAL A 300 -10.02 -6.48 17.51
C VAL A 300 -11.41 -6.92 17.92
N PHE A 301 -12.01 -6.21 18.87
CA PHE A 301 -13.40 -6.40 19.27
C PHE A 301 -14.25 -5.30 18.63
N GLN A 302 -15.13 -5.68 17.72
CA GLN A 302 -16.04 -4.77 17.04
C GLN A 302 -17.46 -4.97 17.53
N CYS A 303 -18.11 -3.91 18.00
CA CYS A 303 -19.51 -3.99 18.41
C CYS A 303 -20.42 -4.32 17.22
N VAL A 304 -21.35 -5.26 17.38
CA VAL A 304 -22.28 -5.62 16.29
C VAL A 304 -23.31 -4.53 16.01
N GLY A 305 -23.63 -3.68 16.99
CA GLY A 305 -24.52 -2.52 16.86
C GLY A 305 -23.79 -1.30 16.31
N CYS A 306 -23.12 -0.55 17.19
CA CYS A 306 -22.51 0.74 16.86
C CYS A 306 -21.18 0.67 16.08
N LYS A 307 -20.68 -0.53 15.77
CA LYS A 307 -19.44 -0.77 15.00
C LYS A 307 -18.15 -0.22 15.61
N CYS A 308 -18.18 0.39 16.80
CA CYS A 308 -16.98 0.80 17.52
C CYS A 308 -16.03 -0.38 17.71
N MET A 309 -14.73 -0.11 17.54
CA MET A 309 -13.67 -1.09 17.65
C MET A 309 -12.81 -0.81 18.88
N THR A 310 -12.47 -1.87 19.60
CA THR A 310 -11.53 -1.85 20.73
C THR A 310 -10.45 -2.87 20.46
N LEU A 311 -9.18 -2.45 20.60
CA LEU A 311 -8.05 -3.35 20.46
C LEU A 311 -7.68 -3.97 21.80
N HIS A 312 -7.32 -5.24 21.77
CA HIS A 312 -6.76 -5.94 22.91
C HIS A 312 -5.40 -6.53 22.51
N PRO A 313 -4.27 -6.03 23.04
CA PRO A 313 -2.95 -6.50 22.65
C PRO A 313 -2.75 -7.97 23.02
N LEU A 314 -1.89 -8.69 22.31
CA LEU A 314 -1.56 -10.08 22.64
C LEU A 314 -0.57 -10.18 23.81
N GLY A 315 0.22 -9.12 24.03
CA GLY A 315 1.18 -9.02 25.12
C GLY A 315 1.39 -7.58 25.56
N VAL A 316 1.82 -7.40 26.81
CA VAL A 316 2.17 -6.08 27.37
C VAL A 316 3.66 -6.01 27.60
N THR A 317 4.30 -4.94 27.14
CA THR A 317 5.71 -4.66 27.43
C THR A 317 5.80 -3.79 28.67
N ASN A 318 6.43 -4.31 29.71
CA ASN A 318 6.71 -3.55 30.94
C ASN A 318 8.15 -3.04 30.87
N LEU A 319 8.28 -1.72 30.74
CA LEU A 319 9.55 -1.03 30.81
C LEU A 319 9.92 -0.82 32.28
N ARG A 320 11.16 -1.13 32.64
CA ARG A 320 11.69 -0.91 33.99
C ARG A 320 13.03 -0.19 33.85
N GLU A 321 13.26 0.80 34.70
CA GLU A 321 14.54 1.51 34.72
C GLU A 321 15.71 0.52 34.89
N LYS A 322 16.75 0.68 34.06
CA LYS A 322 18.00 -0.09 34.11
C LYS A 322 17.84 -1.62 34.03
N LYS A 323 16.69 -2.12 33.55
CA LYS A 323 16.45 -3.55 33.34
C LYS A 323 15.94 -3.81 31.92
N PRO A 324 16.20 -5.00 31.35
CA PRO A 324 15.61 -5.36 30.07
C PRO A 324 14.07 -5.37 30.17
N PRO A 325 13.36 -5.08 29.06
CA PRO A 325 11.91 -5.13 29.04
C PRO A 325 11.40 -6.52 29.42
N SER A 326 10.36 -6.56 30.23
CA SER A 326 9.68 -7.81 30.61
C SER A 326 8.28 -7.87 30.00
N TYR A 327 7.86 -9.06 29.57
CA TYR A 327 6.59 -9.26 28.87
C TYR A 327 5.58 -9.96 29.78
N SER A 328 4.34 -9.48 29.78
CA SER A 328 3.24 -10.07 30.55
C SER A 328 2.00 -10.23 29.71
N LEU A 329 1.11 -11.14 30.13
CA LEU A 329 -0.20 -11.28 29.51
C LEU A 329 -1.08 -10.06 29.82
N PRO A 330 -1.87 -9.57 28.85
CA PRO A 330 -2.82 -8.49 29.10
C PRO A 330 -4.03 -9.02 29.89
N ARG A 331 -4.60 -8.18 30.76
CA ARG A 331 -5.87 -8.48 31.42
C ARG A 331 -7.02 -8.18 30.45
N LEU A 332 -7.97 -9.10 30.32
CA LEU A 332 -9.17 -8.88 29.54
C LEU A 332 -10.13 -7.98 30.33
N PRO A 333 -10.61 -6.86 29.75
CA PRO A 333 -11.73 -6.14 30.34
C PRO A 333 -13.01 -6.98 30.24
N GLU A 334 -14.01 -6.66 31.05
CA GLU A 334 -15.35 -7.24 30.92
C GLU A 334 -15.98 -6.81 29.59
N LEU A 335 -15.75 -7.60 28.54
CA LEU A 335 -16.21 -7.35 27.16
C LEU A 335 -17.59 -7.97 26.88
N SER A 336 -18.45 -8.08 27.90
CA SER A 336 -19.77 -8.72 27.74
C SER A 336 -20.69 -7.88 26.84
N LYS A 337 -20.66 -6.55 26.97
CA LYS A 337 -21.53 -5.63 26.25
C LYS A 337 -20.85 -4.30 25.89
N CYS A 338 -21.34 -3.68 24.82
CA CYS A 338 -20.84 -2.40 24.37
C CYS A 338 -21.26 -1.26 25.30
N PRO A 339 -20.33 -0.39 25.76
CA PRO A 339 -20.67 0.73 26.65
C PRO A 339 -21.53 1.81 25.97
N HIS A 340 -21.64 1.79 24.63
CA HIS A 340 -22.37 2.81 23.87
C HIS A 340 -23.78 2.36 23.45
N CYS A 341 -23.98 1.07 23.19
CA CYS A 341 -25.26 0.57 22.69
C CYS A 341 -25.67 -0.80 23.26
N ASP A 342 -24.96 -1.31 24.27
CA ASP A 342 -25.25 -2.56 25.01
C ASP A 342 -25.27 -3.86 24.17
N HIS A 343 -24.88 -3.79 22.90
CA HIS A 343 -24.81 -4.94 22.02
C HIS A 343 -23.50 -5.73 22.22
N SER A 344 -23.50 -6.99 21.78
CA SER A 344 -22.34 -7.87 21.84
C SER A 344 -21.22 -7.46 20.88
N TYR A 345 -20.08 -8.13 21.01
CA TYR A 345 -18.91 -7.93 20.15
C TYR A 345 -18.69 -9.14 19.23
N GLN A 346 -18.17 -8.86 18.04
CA GLN A 346 -17.44 -9.83 17.22
C GLN A 346 -15.95 -9.63 17.43
N MET A 347 -15.19 -10.73 17.37
CA MET A 347 -13.73 -10.72 17.53
C MET A 347 -13.06 -11.02 16.20
N GLY A 348 -12.03 -10.25 15.87
CA GLY A 348 -11.13 -10.44 14.74
C GLY A 348 -9.66 -10.40 15.15
N GLY A 349 -8.80 -10.46 14.14
CA GLY A 349 -7.35 -10.47 14.28
C GLY A 349 -6.73 -11.87 14.44
N PRO A 350 -5.49 -11.96 14.95
CA PRO A 350 -4.71 -10.82 15.42
C PRO A 350 -4.29 -9.91 14.26
N VAL A 351 -4.14 -8.62 14.53
CA VAL A 351 -3.70 -7.62 13.55
C VAL A 351 -2.49 -6.87 14.09
N TRP A 352 -1.66 -6.33 13.21
CA TRP A 352 -0.60 -5.42 13.59
C TRP A 352 -1.18 -4.15 14.21
N SER A 353 -0.85 -3.85 15.46
CA SER A 353 -1.28 -2.65 16.20
C SER A 353 -0.20 -1.57 16.26
N GLY A 354 1.01 -1.85 15.79
CA GLY A 354 2.09 -0.87 15.69
C GLY A 354 1.89 0.14 14.54
N PRO A 355 2.90 1.02 14.34
CA PRO A 355 2.94 1.96 13.22
C PRO A 355 2.87 1.27 11.86
N LEU A 356 2.13 1.85 10.90
CA LEU A 356 2.06 1.36 9.52
C LEU A 356 3.19 1.88 8.63
N HIS A 357 3.78 3.02 9.01
CA HIS A 357 4.74 3.78 8.21
C HIS A 357 5.85 4.34 9.10
N ASP A 358 6.97 4.68 8.47
CA ASP A 358 8.04 5.49 9.03
C ASP A 358 7.99 6.90 8.42
N PRO A 359 7.58 7.95 9.17
CA PRO A 359 7.51 9.32 8.66
C PRO A 359 8.85 9.87 8.18
N ALA A 360 9.97 9.42 8.75
CA ALA A 360 11.29 9.85 8.32
C ALA A 360 11.63 9.26 6.95
N PHE A 361 11.25 8.00 6.72
CA PHE A 361 11.38 7.35 5.42
C PHE A 361 10.48 8.01 4.36
N ILE A 362 9.22 8.30 4.69
CA ILE A 362 8.29 8.96 3.76
C ILE A 362 8.79 10.36 3.37
N THR A 363 9.41 11.10 4.30
CA THR A 363 9.96 12.42 4.00
C THR A 363 11.03 12.35 2.90
N LYS A 364 11.96 11.39 2.99
CA LYS A 364 12.97 11.16 1.95
C LYS A 364 12.37 10.73 0.63
N LEU A 365 11.27 9.96 0.68
CA LEU A 365 10.55 9.51 -0.51
C LEU A 365 9.88 10.69 -1.23
N LEU A 366 9.24 11.60 -0.48
CA LEU A 366 8.66 12.84 -1.02
C LEU A 366 9.74 13.71 -1.66
N GLU A 367 10.86 13.96 -0.97
CA GLU A 367 11.99 14.73 -1.50
C GLU A 367 12.54 14.14 -2.81
N LEU A 368 12.65 12.81 -2.90
CA LEU A 368 13.07 12.12 -4.11
C LEU A 368 12.08 12.31 -5.27
N ILE A 369 10.78 12.17 -5.00
CA ILE A 369 9.74 12.25 -6.03
C ILE A 369 9.58 13.69 -6.53
N GLU A 370 9.69 14.69 -5.65
CA GLU A 370 9.67 16.11 -6.02
C GLU A 370 10.86 16.48 -6.90
N SER A 371 12.06 16.01 -6.54
CA SER A 371 13.29 16.29 -7.29
C SER A 371 13.45 15.48 -8.59
N SER A 372 12.54 14.55 -8.89
CA SER A 372 12.57 13.72 -10.11
C SER A 372 11.17 13.44 -10.64
N SER A 373 10.29 14.44 -10.55
CA SER A 373 8.85 14.30 -10.87
C SER A 373 8.60 13.86 -12.32
N GLU A 374 9.50 14.22 -13.24
CA GLU A 374 9.46 13.90 -14.66
C GLU A 374 9.72 12.41 -14.96
N LYS A 375 10.30 11.67 -14.00
CA LYS A 375 10.58 10.23 -14.15
C LYS A 375 9.38 9.36 -13.83
N PHE A 376 8.37 9.89 -13.15
CA PHE A 376 7.22 9.13 -12.69
C PHE A 376 5.93 9.72 -13.26
N ASN A 377 5.25 8.97 -14.11
CA ASN A 377 3.94 9.36 -14.63
C ASN A 377 2.91 9.54 -13.50
N THR A 378 3.07 8.77 -12.42
CA THR A 378 2.18 8.85 -11.25
C THR A 378 2.71 9.75 -10.13
N SER A 379 3.69 10.62 -10.39
CA SER A 379 4.31 11.53 -9.40
C SER A 379 3.29 12.31 -8.58
N LYS A 380 2.33 12.99 -9.23
CA LYS A 380 1.27 13.75 -8.54
C LYS A 380 0.43 12.89 -7.59
N ARG A 381 0.13 11.65 -7.99
CA ARG A 381 -0.61 10.67 -7.17
C ARG A 381 0.22 10.23 -5.97
N MET A 382 1.50 9.92 -6.18
CA MET A 382 2.41 9.54 -5.11
C MET A 382 2.56 10.66 -4.09
N LEU A 383 2.77 11.90 -4.53
CA LEU A 383 2.91 13.07 -3.65
C LEU A 383 1.66 13.28 -2.78
N GLY A 384 0.46 13.20 -3.35
CA GLY A 384 -0.77 13.34 -2.59
C GLY A 384 -0.98 12.21 -1.57
N MET A 385 -0.81 10.96 -1.99
CA MET A 385 -1.02 9.81 -1.11
C MET A 385 0.04 9.71 0.00
N LEU A 386 1.31 9.94 -0.32
CA LEU A 386 2.41 9.92 0.64
C LEU A 386 2.34 11.08 1.64
N SER A 387 1.89 12.25 1.20
CA SER A 387 1.65 13.40 2.11
C SER A 387 0.58 13.07 3.15
N VAL A 388 -0.51 12.41 2.75
CA VAL A 388 -1.54 11.93 3.71
C VAL A 388 -0.94 10.88 4.65
N ALA A 389 -0.25 9.86 4.12
CA ALA A 389 0.35 8.80 4.93
C ALA A 389 1.41 9.31 5.92
N LYS A 390 2.18 10.36 5.56
CA LYS A 390 3.17 10.99 6.44
C LYS A 390 2.54 11.64 7.68
N ASN A 391 1.38 12.29 7.49
CA ASN A 391 0.68 13.06 8.52
C ASN A 391 -0.39 12.22 9.26
N GLU A 392 -0.55 10.95 8.88
CA GLU A 392 -1.52 10.04 9.48
C GLU A 392 -1.13 9.69 10.92
N LEU A 393 -2.09 9.78 11.85
CA LEU A 393 -1.87 9.37 13.23
C LEU A 393 -1.57 7.86 13.31
N LEU A 394 -0.68 7.50 14.22
CA LEU A 394 -0.24 6.12 14.42
C LEU A 394 -1.29 5.23 15.11
N THR A 395 -2.38 5.81 15.62
CA THR A 395 -3.48 5.09 16.26
C THR A 395 -4.11 4.07 15.30
N PRO A 396 -4.50 2.86 15.72
CA PRO A 396 -5.17 1.93 14.84
C PRO A 396 -6.60 2.32 14.45
N PHE A 397 -6.91 2.14 13.16
CA PHE A 397 -8.21 2.37 12.53
C PHE A 397 -8.66 3.83 12.50
N PHE A 398 -9.78 4.07 11.83
CA PHE A 398 -10.38 5.37 11.61
C PHE A 398 -11.90 5.27 11.57
N TYR A 399 -12.56 6.42 11.60
CA TYR A 399 -14.00 6.56 11.42
C TYR A 399 -14.28 7.18 10.05
N THR A 400 -15.32 6.74 9.36
CA THR A 400 -15.92 7.52 8.28
C THR A 400 -17.17 8.20 8.83
N ILE A 401 -17.33 9.48 8.55
CA ILE A 401 -18.41 10.27 9.14
C ILE A 401 -19.77 9.73 8.70
N ASP A 402 -19.88 9.36 7.43
CA ASP A 402 -21.11 8.77 6.89
C ASP A 402 -21.48 7.47 7.60
N ALA A 403 -20.52 6.61 7.93
CA ALA A 403 -20.81 5.38 8.67
C ALA A 403 -21.27 5.69 10.09
N VAL A 404 -20.61 6.62 10.79
CA VAL A 404 -20.99 7.03 12.15
C VAL A 404 -22.40 7.63 12.17
N CYS A 405 -22.69 8.57 11.26
CA CYS A 405 -24.00 9.23 11.19
C CYS A 405 -25.10 8.27 10.73
N SER A 406 -24.79 7.31 9.84
CA SER A 406 -25.76 6.31 9.38
C SER A 406 -26.27 5.39 10.48
N ILE A 407 -25.45 5.11 11.51
CA ILE A 407 -25.82 4.24 12.64
C ILE A 407 -26.98 4.83 13.45
N VAL A 408 -27.01 6.16 13.60
CA VAL A 408 -28.07 6.89 14.33
C VAL A 408 -29.06 7.58 13.39
N HIS A 409 -28.90 7.40 12.09
CA HIS A 409 -29.71 7.99 11.04
C HIS A 409 -29.83 9.53 11.08
N CYS A 410 -28.78 10.22 11.54
CA CYS A 410 -28.72 11.68 11.52
C CYS A 410 -28.17 12.22 10.19
N VAL A 411 -28.33 13.53 9.98
CA VAL A 411 -27.72 14.23 8.85
C VAL A 411 -26.20 14.19 9.00
N SER A 412 -25.49 13.85 7.93
CA SER A 412 -24.02 13.74 7.94
C SER A 412 -23.38 15.06 8.35
N ILE A 413 -22.42 14.98 9.28
CA ILE A 413 -21.70 16.15 9.81
C ILE A 413 -20.65 16.57 8.77
N PRO A 414 -20.51 17.85 8.41
CA PRO A 414 -19.43 18.28 7.53
C PRO A 414 -18.06 17.90 8.09
N LEU A 415 -17.15 17.45 7.23
CA LEU A 415 -15.86 16.89 7.63
C LEU A 415 -15.03 17.85 8.50
N LEU A 416 -14.90 19.11 8.06
CA LEU A 416 -14.15 20.13 8.80
C LEU A 416 -14.79 20.46 10.15
N THR A 417 -16.12 20.47 10.23
CA THR A 417 -16.87 20.67 11.48
C THR A 417 -16.64 19.53 12.47
N PHE A 418 -16.67 18.28 11.99
CA PHE A 418 -16.39 17.11 12.83
C PHE A 418 -14.95 17.10 13.35
N ARG A 419 -13.98 17.44 12.49
CA ARG A 419 -12.57 17.55 12.87
C ARG A 419 -12.36 18.69 13.88
N SER A 420 -12.99 19.84 13.65
CA SER A 420 -12.90 20.99 14.56
C SER A 420 -13.43 20.64 15.94
N ALA A 421 -14.54 19.90 16.02
CA ALA A 421 -15.09 19.42 17.29
C ALA A 421 -14.12 18.52 18.06
N LEU A 422 -13.40 17.64 17.38
CA LEU A 422 -12.37 16.80 18.01
C LEU A 422 -11.16 17.62 18.49
N SER A 423 -10.67 18.53 17.66
CA SER A 423 -9.54 19.40 18.02
C SER A 423 -9.88 20.33 19.18
N ASN A 424 -11.08 20.92 19.19
CA ASN A 424 -11.59 21.75 20.28
C ASN A 424 -11.74 20.97 21.59
N ALA A 425 -12.07 19.68 21.50
CA ALA A 425 -12.11 18.77 22.66
C ALA A 425 -10.70 18.28 23.10
N GLY A 426 -9.62 18.78 22.49
CA GLY A 426 -8.24 18.49 22.86
C GLY A 426 -7.66 17.19 22.29
N PHE A 427 -8.34 16.57 21.32
CA PHE A 427 -7.87 15.34 20.68
C PHE A 427 -7.13 15.64 19.38
N LYS A 428 -6.16 14.76 19.06
CA LYS A 428 -5.43 14.84 17.80
C LYS A 428 -6.28 14.25 16.69
N VAL A 429 -6.18 14.85 15.51
CA VAL A 429 -6.92 14.45 14.33
C VAL A 429 -5.99 14.38 13.12
N SER A 430 -6.24 13.42 12.24
CA SER A 430 -5.60 13.32 10.93
C SER A 430 -6.57 12.69 9.93
N GLU A 431 -6.23 12.82 8.66
CA GLU A 431 -6.83 12.01 7.60
C GLU A 431 -6.17 10.63 7.54
N THR A 432 -6.74 9.70 6.79
CA THR A 432 -6.06 8.46 6.41
C THR A 432 -6.04 8.31 4.89
N HIS A 433 -4.95 7.74 4.38
CA HIS A 433 -4.84 7.43 2.96
C HIS A 433 -5.79 6.27 2.55
N ALA A 434 -6.28 5.49 3.51
CA ALA A 434 -7.06 4.28 3.25
C ALA A 434 -8.54 4.53 2.86
N ALA A 435 -9.07 5.72 3.15
CA ALA A 435 -10.43 6.10 2.79
C ALA A 435 -10.64 7.63 2.73
N PRO A 436 -11.43 8.15 1.77
CA PRO A 436 -11.87 9.54 1.79
C PRO A 436 -12.88 9.81 2.91
N ASN A 437 -13.14 11.08 3.24
CA ASN A 437 -14.09 11.51 4.28
C ASN A 437 -13.91 10.79 5.62
N SER A 438 -12.66 10.52 5.95
CA SER A 438 -12.25 9.76 7.11
C SER A 438 -11.59 10.66 8.15
N VAL A 439 -11.70 10.22 9.40
CA VAL A 439 -11.14 10.87 10.57
C VAL A 439 -10.45 9.84 11.42
N LYS A 440 -9.16 10.06 11.65
CA LYS A 440 -8.33 9.24 12.52
C LYS A 440 -7.94 10.06 13.72
N THR A 441 -8.18 9.53 14.92
CA THR A 441 -8.05 10.29 16.17
C THR A 441 -7.60 9.40 17.32
N ASN A 442 -6.99 10.01 18.34
CA ASN A 442 -6.75 9.37 19.64
C ASN A 442 -7.94 9.51 20.61
N ALA A 443 -9.03 10.13 20.18
CA ALA A 443 -10.24 10.23 20.99
C ALA A 443 -10.89 8.86 21.24
N PRO A 444 -11.39 8.58 22.45
CA PRO A 444 -12.18 7.39 22.71
C PRO A 444 -13.51 7.48 21.96
N ALA A 445 -14.10 6.33 21.65
CA ALA A 445 -15.38 6.25 20.94
C ALA A 445 -16.53 7.01 21.65
N GLU A 446 -16.44 7.22 22.96
CA GLU A 446 -17.38 8.06 23.70
C GLU A 446 -17.44 9.51 23.21
N VAL A 447 -16.29 10.10 22.86
CA VAL A 447 -16.20 11.47 22.34
C VAL A 447 -16.83 11.54 20.95
N ILE A 448 -16.62 10.51 20.12
CA ILE A 448 -17.26 10.39 18.80
C ILE A 448 -18.78 10.45 18.94
N TRP A 449 -19.34 9.72 19.92
CA TRP A 449 -20.78 9.75 20.18
C TRP A 449 -21.25 11.05 20.85
N ASP A 450 -20.43 11.70 21.68
CA ASP A 450 -20.74 13.03 22.22
C ASP A 450 -20.88 14.08 21.11
N ILE A 451 -20.00 14.04 20.10
CA ILE A 451 -20.08 14.92 18.93
C ILE A 451 -21.40 14.71 18.20
N VAL A 452 -21.76 13.46 17.91
CA VAL A 452 -23.01 13.11 17.22
C VAL A 452 -24.24 13.53 18.04
N ARG A 453 -24.24 13.27 19.36
CA ARG A 453 -25.32 13.68 20.26
C ARG A 453 -25.51 15.19 20.29
N THR A 454 -24.41 15.94 20.35
CA THR A 454 -24.44 17.41 20.36
C THR A 454 -24.94 17.93 19.02
N TRP A 455 -24.51 17.33 17.90
CA TRP A 455 -25.01 17.67 16.57
C TRP A 455 -26.52 17.49 16.43
N VAL A 456 -27.06 16.35 16.89
CA VAL A 456 -28.49 16.06 16.84
C VAL A 456 -29.31 17.04 17.71
N LYS A 457 -28.77 17.43 18.87
CA LYS A 457 -29.40 18.44 19.75
C LYS A 457 -29.33 19.85 19.18
N ASN A 458 -28.30 20.16 18.40
CA ASN A 458 -28.06 21.47 17.81
C ASN A 458 -28.69 21.62 16.42
N GLY A 459 -30.01 21.42 16.33
CA GLY A 459 -30.79 21.75 15.13
C GLY A 459 -30.80 20.70 14.02
N HIS A 460 -30.27 19.50 14.25
CA HIS A 460 -30.30 18.38 13.30
C HIS A 460 -30.99 17.13 13.88
N PRO A 461 -32.27 17.24 14.32
CA PRO A 461 -32.96 16.16 15.01
C PRO A 461 -33.19 14.95 14.10
N VAL A 462 -33.05 13.75 14.69
CA VAL A 462 -33.45 12.49 14.05
C VAL A 462 -34.95 12.31 14.25
N SER A 463 -35.67 11.88 13.20
CA SER A 463 -37.12 11.63 13.30
C SER A 463 -37.44 10.56 14.35
N GLU A 464 -38.47 10.78 15.17
CA GLU A 464 -38.89 9.84 16.24
C GLU A 464 -39.12 8.41 15.73
N LYS A 465 -39.69 8.26 14.52
CA LYS A 465 -39.87 6.96 13.86
C LYS A 465 -38.56 6.15 13.82
N ARG A 466 -37.47 6.77 13.35
CA ARG A 466 -36.16 6.11 13.22
C ARG A 466 -35.51 5.80 14.58
N ILE A 467 -35.73 6.66 15.57
CA ILE A 467 -35.26 6.43 16.95
C ILE A 467 -35.95 5.19 17.52
N ASN A 468 -37.26 5.04 17.31
CA ASN A 468 -38.02 3.91 17.83
C ASN A 468 -37.78 2.60 17.06
N GLU A 469 -37.39 2.67 15.78
CA GLU A 469 -37.06 1.50 14.95
C GLU A 469 -35.73 0.83 15.35
N SER A 470 -34.82 1.55 16.02
CA SER A 470 -33.45 1.09 16.28
C SER A 470 -33.05 1.30 17.75
N ASP A 471 -32.99 0.21 18.51
CA ASP A 471 -32.52 0.22 19.91
C ASP A 471 -31.09 0.79 20.02
N VAL A 472 -30.24 0.55 19.01
CA VAL A 472 -28.89 1.12 18.93
C VAL A 472 -28.96 2.65 18.84
N THR A 473 -29.79 3.18 17.95
CA THR A 473 -29.96 4.64 17.77
C THR A 473 -30.46 5.27 19.07
N LYS A 474 -31.52 4.69 19.64
CA LYS A 474 -32.14 5.17 20.87
C LYS A 474 -31.14 5.27 22.01
N ARG A 475 -30.41 4.20 22.31
CA ARG A 475 -29.45 4.17 23.42
C ARG A 475 -28.30 5.15 23.24
N ILE A 476 -27.79 5.29 22.02
CA ILE A 476 -26.71 6.24 21.73
C ILE A 476 -27.18 7.67 21.96
N LEU A 477 -28.37 8.03 21.46
CA LEU A 477 -28.88 9.41 21.54
C LEU A 477 -29.38 9.80 22.93
N GLU A 478 -29.93 8.87 23.71
CA GLU A 478 -30.42 9.10 25.07
C GLU A 478 -29.29 9.26 26.10
N ALA A 479 -28.11 8.70 25.82
CA ALA A 479 -26.98 8.78 26.74
C ALA A 479 -26.47 10.24 26.90
N PRO A 480 -26.05 10.65 28.12
CA PRO A 480 -25.63 12.03 28.39
C PRO A 480 -24.34 12.38 27.65
N VAL A 481 -24.22 13.65 27.24
CA VAL A 481 -22.98 14.21 26.68
C VAL A 481 -22.03 14.48 27.85
N ARG A 482 -20.80 13.94 27.80
CA ARG A 482 -19.83 14.05 28.90
C ARG A 482 -18.70 15.04 28.64
N HIS A 483 -18.44 15.33 27.37
CA HIS A 483 -17.39 16.25 26.93
C HIS A 483 -17.99 17.58 26.45
N ASP A 484 -17.25 18.68 26.61
CA ASP A 484 -17.61 19.97 26.03
C ASP A 484 -17.34 19.94 24.52
N ILE A 485 -18.40 19.90 23.71
CA ILE A 485 -18.31 19.79 22.25
C ILE A 485 -18.61 21.14 21.61
N ARG A 486 -17.62 21.63 20.85
CA ARG A 486 -17.60 22.95 20.21
C ARG A 486 -17.36 22.81 18.71
N PHE A 487 -18.29 23.29 17.89
CA PHE A 487 -18.25 23.11 16.43
C PHE A 487 -17.58 24.27 15.68
N GLU A 488 -17.12 25.29 16.40
CA GLU A 488 -16.39 26.42 15.83
C GLU A 488 -15.13 25.95 15.11
N PHE A 489 -14.81 26.63 14.01
CA PHE A 489 -13.62 26.33 13.20
C PHE A 489 -12.34 26.32 14.05
N ASN A 490 -11.55 25.27 13.89
CA ASN A 490 -10.24 25.13 14.50
C ASN A 490 -9.18 25.00 13.40
N ALA A 491 -8.15 25.85 13.43
CA ALA A 491 -7.07 25.83 12.44
C ALA A 491 -6.29 24.50 12.45
N ASP A 492 -6.14 23.85 13.61
CA ASP A 492 -5.48 22.54 13.73
C ASP A 492 -6.30 21.39 13.11
N ALA A 493 -7.58 21.63 12.81
CA ALA A 493 -8.46 20.69 12.12
C ALA A 493 -8.44 20.85 10.59
N ASP A 494 -7.90 21.97 10.10
CA ASP A 494 -7.76 22.23 8.68
C ASP A 494 -6.47 21.57 8.17
N MET A 495 -6.65 20.51 7.40
CA MET A 495 -5.57 19.70 6.85
C MET A 495 -5.49 19.87 5.34
N ASP A 496 -6.03 20.96 4.79
CA ASP A 496 -5.94 21.22 3.36
C ASP A 496 -4.49 21.55 2.95
N THR A 497 -4.07 20.96 1.85
CA THR A 497 -2.75 21.10 1.23
C THR A 497 -3.05 21.32 -0.22
N GLU A 498 -3.11 22.59 -0.59
CA GLU A 498 -3.55 23.04 -1.90
C GLU A 498 -2.82 22.29 -3.03
N GLY A 499 -3.58 21.79 -4.00
CA GLY A 499 -3.05 21.25 -5.25
C GLY A 499 -2.61 19.77 -5.26
N LEU A 500 -2.75 19.03 -4.16
CA LEU A 500 -2.39 17.60 -4.12
C LEU A 500 -3.57 16.66 -4.38
N VAL A 501 -3.37 15.68 -5.27
CA VAL A 501 -4.37 14.65 -5.58
C VAL A 501 -4.31 13.53 -4.53
N ARG A 502 -5.19 13.58 -3.53
CA ARG A 502 -5.22 12.63 -2.40
C ARG A 502 -5.95 11.33 -2.70
N PHE A 503 -7.12 11.45 -3.32
CA PHE A 503 -7.98 10.32 -3.67
C PHE A 503 -8.32 10.40 -5.15
N GLN A 504 -7.81 9.44 -5.94
CA GLN A 504 -8.12 9.38 -7.36
C GLN A 504 -9.43 8.65 -7.59
N VAL A 505 -10.23 9.19 -8.52
CA VAL A 505 -11.35 8.48 -9.09
C VAL A 505 -10.82 7.53 -10.15
N ASN A 506 -11.43 6.34 -10.26
CA ASN A 506 -11.06 5.38 -11.28
C ASN A 506 -11.12 6.03 -12.68
N PRO A 507 -10.05 5.94 -13.48
CA PRO A 507 -9.96 6.64 -14.77
C PRO A 507 -10.92 6.10 -15.83
N ALA A 508 -11.46 4.88 -15.67
CA ALA A 508 -12.41 4.28 -16.61
C ALA A 508 -13.47 3.41 -15.92
N PRO A 509 -14.67 3.23 -16.52
CA PRO A 509 -15.60 2.18 -16.13
C PRO A 509 -14.92 0.80 -16.23
N TYR A 510 -15.16 -0.08 -15.26
CA TYR A 510 -14.53 -1.41 -15.16
C TYR A 510 -13.01 -1.42 -15.01
N TRP A 511 -12.43 -0.30 -14.56
CA TRP A 511 -11.03 -0.22 -14.15
C TRP A 511 -10.76 -1.18 -12.99
N GLY A 512 -9.80 -2.08 -13.16
CA GLY A 512 -9.47 -3.09 -12.15
C GLY A 512 -8.46 -4.11 -12.66
N PRO A 513 -7.90 -4.94 -11.77
CA PRO A 513 -6.90 -5.92 -12.14
C PRO A 513 -7.43 -6.91 -13.18
N GLY A 514 -6.65 -7.12 -14.25
CA GLY A 514 -6.95 -8.12 -15.27
C GLY A 514 -6.96 -9.54 -14.71
N LEU A 515 -7.63 -10.46 -15.41
CA LEU A 515 -7.63 -11.88 -15.04
C LEU A 515 -6.24 -12.49 -15.22
N ARG A 516 -5.85 -13.39 -14.31
CA ARG A 516 -4.64 -14.20 -14.45
C ARG A 516 -4.66 -14.96 -15.79
N ALA A 517 -3.52 -15.00 -16.49
CA ALA A 517 -3.36 -15.79 -17.71
C ALA A 517 -3.67 -17.28 -17.44
N LYS A 518 -4.51 -17.89 -18.28
CA LYS A 518 -5.02 -19.27 -18.11
C LYS A 518 -4.19 -20.33 -18.84
N ASN A 519 -2.92 -20.05 -19.15
CA ASN A 519 -2.14 -20.92 -20.05
C ASN A 519 -1.84 -22.33 -19.46
N ASN A 520 -2.23 -22.61 -18.20
CA ASN A 520 -2.02 -23.91 -17.54
C ASN A 520 -3.31 -24.62 -17.08
N LEU A 521 -4.48 -24.35 -17.66
CA LEU A 521 -5.69 -25.16 -17.41
C LEU A 521 -6.26 -25.67 -18.72
N VAL A 522 -6.11 -26.98 -18.92
CA VAL A 522 -6.79 -27.76 -19.96
C VAL A 522 -8.31 -27.68 -19.72
N ASP A 523 -9.05 -27.53 -20.82
CA ASP A 523 -10.50 -27.59 -21.00
C ASP A 523 -11.39 -26.34 -20.82
N GLY A 524 -12.15 -26.08 -21.89
CA GLY A 524 -13.48 -25.48 -21.84
C GLY A 524 -13.63 -24.13 -22.56
N CYS A 525 -13.58 -24.13 -23.89
CA CYS A 525 -13.92 -23.00 -24.75
C CYS A 525 -15.39 -22.58 -24.54
N ALA A 526 -15.59 -21.43 -23.89
CA ALA A 526 -16.78 -20.61 -24.01
C ALA A 526 -16.30 -19.16 -24.12
N THR A 527 -16.68 -18.47 -25.20
CA THR A 527 -16.21 -17.12 -25.51
C THR A 527 -16.49 -16.15 -24.35
N LYS A 528 -15.46 -15.37 -24.01
CA LYS A 528 -15.36 -14.46 -22.84
C LYS A 528 -16.51 -13.45 -22.74
N GLU A 529 -17.17 -13.15 -23.86
CA GLU A 529 -18.32 -12.24 -23.92
C GLU A 529 -19.65 -12.88 -23.47
N ALA A 530 -19.87 -14.16 -23.80
CA ALA A 530 -21.12 -14.85 -23.50
C ALA A 530 -21.31 -15.05 -21.98
N LYS A 531 -20.25 -15.40 -21.26
CA LYS A 531 -20.27 -15.53 -19.78
C LYS A 531 -20.39 -14.18 -19.07
N ARG A 532 -19.81 -13.11 -19.64
CA ARG A 532 -19.96 -11.74 -19.11
C ARG A 532 -21.38 -11.23 -19.26
N LYS A 533 -22.04 -11.52 -20.39
CA LYS A 533 -23.47 -11.20 -20.62
C LYS A 533 -24.39 -12.07 -19.76
N ALA A 534 -24.13 -13.38 -19.63
CA ALA A 534 -24.98 -14.31 -18.89
C ALA A 534 -25.01 -14.09 -17.35
N ASN A 535 -24.04 -13.39 -16.80
CA ASN A 535 -23.99 -13.07 -15.36
C ASN A 535 -24.44 -11.63 -15.04
N GLN A 536 -24.98 -10.89 -16.02
CA GLN A 536 -25.61 -9.59 -15.77
C GLN A 536 -27.02 -9.78 -15.18
N ASN A 537 -27.41 -8.88 -14.27
CA ASN A 537 -28.78 -8.70 -13.76
C ASN A 537 -29.43 -9.85 -12.96
N LYS A 538 -28.69 -10.85 -12.47
CA LYS A 538 -29.28 -11.92 -11.61
C LYS A 538 -29.97 -11.40 -10.33
N ASN A 539 -29.66 -10.16 -9.92
CA ASN A 539 -30.26 -9.52 -8.73
C ASN A 539 -31.06 -8.23 -9.04
N LYS A 540 -31.46 -7.99 -10.30
CA LYS A 540 -32.45 -6.93 -10.56
C LYS A 540 -33.85 -7.50 -10.36
N PRO A 541 -34.71 -6.89 -9.52
CA PRO A 541 -36.14 -7.22 -9.57
C PRO A 541 -36.66 -6.91 -10.98
N PRO A 542 -37.59 -7.71 -11.52
CA PRO A 542 -38.10 -7.50 -12.87
C PRO A 542 -38.75 -6.12 -12.95
N THR A 543 -38.25 -5.29 -13.86
CA THR A 543 -38.90 -4.04 -14.26
C THR A 543 -40.15 -4.37 -15.08
N VAL A 544 -41.22 -3.61 -14.85
CA VAL A 544 -42.59 -3.81 -15.38
C VAL A 544 -42.70 -3.74 -16.91
N GLU A 545 -41.60 -3.55 -17.65
CA GLU A 545 -41.61 -3.39 -19.11
C GLU A 545 -41.42 -4.69 -19.91
N ASN A 546 -41.31 -5.86 -19.26
CA ASN A 546 -41.29 -7.16 -19.95
C ASN A 546 -42.39 -8.12 -19.43
N ALA A 547 -43.63 -7.63 -19.36
CA ALA A 547 -44.78 -8.51 -19.27
C ALA A 547 -45.18 -8.94 -20.69
N GLU A 548 -44.91 -10.19 -21.05
CA GLU A 548 -45.57 -10.82 -22.20
C GLU A 548 -47.10 -10.79 -21.96
N PRO A 549 -47.92 -10.53 -23.00
CA PRO A 549 -49.36 -10.53 -22.85
C PRO A 549 -49.80 -11.94 -22.45
N ALA A 550 -50.55 -12.02 -21.34
CA ALA A 550 -51.24 -13.22 -20.92
C ALA A 550 -52.07 -13.75 -22.10
N LYS A 551 -51.76 -14.96 -22.57
CA LYS A 551 -52.63 -15.70 -23.47
C LYS A 551 -53.94 -15.95 -22.74
N THR A 552 -54.98 -15.26 -23.17
CA THR A 552 -56.37 -15.58 -22.87
C THR A 552 -56.74 -16.93 -23.48
N ASP A 553 -57.53 -17.68 -22.72
CA ASP A 553 -57.98 -19.05 -22.92
C ASP A 553 -58.72 -19.31 -24.23
N THR A 554 -58.67 -20.55 -24.70
CA THR A 554 -59.81 -21.24 -25.34
C THR A 554 -59.72 -22.74 -25.11
N GLU A 555 -60.74 -23.24 -24.39
CA GLU A 555 -61.32 -24.59 -24.27
C GLU A 555 -60.48 -25.77 -23.76
#